data_AF-M1MC17-F1
#
_entry.id   AF-M1MC17-F1
#
_cell.length_a   1.000
_cell.length_b   1.000
_cell.length_c   1.000
_cell.angle_alpha   90.00
_cell.angle_beta   90.00
_cell.angle_gamma   90.00
#
_symmetry.space_group_name_H-M   'P 1'
#
loop_
_entity.id
_entity.type
_entity.pdbx_description
1 polymer ?
#
loop_
_entity_poly.entity_id
_entity_poly.type
_entity_poly.pdbx_seq_one_letter_code
_entity_poly.pdbx_strand_id
1 'polypeptide(L)' 'MNLSVEEAYLAMVDFLEKYYERTNSDDIGSLLSNMILIKKETTADPATWEDWLQAIDNIRNKK' A
#
# COMPACT_ATOMS: atom_id res chain seq x y z
N MET A 1 -12.92 12.22 8.61
CA MET A 1 -11.44 12.31 8.56
C MET A 1 -11.06 12.00 7.13
N ASN A 2 -10.37 12.90 6.42
CA ASN A 2 -9.94 12.68 5.04
C ASN A 2 -8.44 12.43 5.07
N LEU A 3 -8.01 11.28 4.57
CA LEU A 3 -6.60 10.93 4.45
C LEU A 3 -6.04 11.47 3.13
N SER A 4 -4.79 11.89 3.14
CA SER A 4 -4.00 12.07 1.93
C SER A 4 -3.78 10.72 1.23
N VAL A 5 -3.35 10.75 -0.04
CA VAL A 5 -3.03 9.52 -0.78
C VAL A 5 -1.91 8.73 -0.10
N GLU A 6 -0.93 9.42 0.48
CA GLU A 6 0.17 8.83 1.25
C GLU A 6 -0.32 8.27 2.58
N GLU A 7 -1.15 9.01 3.32
CA GLU A 7 -1.70 8.53 4.60
C GLU A 7 -2.57 7.28 4.40
N ALA A 8 -3.34 7.23 3.32
CA ALA A 8 -4.12 6.05 2.97
C ALA A 8 -3.23 4.86 2.55
N TYR A 9 -2.10 5.12 1.89
CA TYR A 9 -1.11 4.09 1.57
C TYR A 9 -0.50 3.50 2.84
N LEU A 10 -0.02 4.36 3.74
CA LEU A 10 0.58 3.98 5.02
C LEU A 10 -0.41 3.19 5.89
N ALA A 11 -1.68 3.61 5.94
CA ALA A 11 -2.72 2.88 6.65
C ALA A 11 -2.95 1.46 6.08
N MET A 12 -2.86 1.31 4.76
CA MET A 12 -3.00 0.02 4.09
C MET A 12 -1.78 -0.89 4.33
N VAL A 13 -0.55 -0.34 4.33
CA VAL A 13 0.66 -1.07 4.71
C VAL A 13 0.58 -1.56 6.16
N ASP A 14 0.27 -0.68 7.12
CA ASP A 14 0.14 -1.04 8.56
C ASP A 14 -0.91 -2.14 8.77
N PHE A 15 -2.01 -2.09 8.03
CA PHE A 15 -3.04 -3.15 8.07
C PHE A 15 -2.49 -4.50 7.59
N LEU A 16 -1.76 -4.52 6.47
CA LEU A 16 -1.17 -5.74 5.91
C LEU A 16 -0.06 -6.31 6.79
N GLU A 17 0.77 -5.46 7.40
CA GLU A 17 1.78 -5.87 8.37
C GLU A 17 1.15 -6.62 9.55
N LYS A 18 0.11 -6.04 10.17
CA LYS A 18 -0.65 -6.69 11.25
C LYS A 18 -1.29 -8.00 10.80
N TYR A 19 -1.73 -8.08 9.55
CA TYR A 19 -2.29 -9.30 9.01
C TYR A 19 -1.23 -10.38 8.80
N TYR A 20 -0.05 -10.00 8.30
CA TYR A 20 1.10 -10.88 8.17
C TYR A 20 1.56 -11.40 9.54
N GLU A 21 1.71 -10.53 10.54
CA GLU A 21 2.10 -10.93 11.91
C GLU A 21 1.17 -12.02 12.49
N ARG A 22 -0.12 -11.95 12.16
CA ARG A 22 -1.12 -12.91 12.64
C ARG A 22 -1.15 -14.22 11.87
N THR A 23 -0.72 -14.22 10.61
CA THR A 23 -0.96 -15.34 9.68
C THR A 23 0.33 -16.02 9.22
N ASN A 24 1.46 -15.31 9.25
CA ASN A 24 2.72 -15.67 8.59
C ASN A 24 2.52 -16.08 7.12
N SER A 25 1.62 -15.38 6.42
CA SER A 25 1.33 -15.66 5.01
C SER A 25 2.48 -15.19 4.12
N ASP A 26 3.16 -16.14 3.46
CA ASP A 26 4.27 -15.85 2.54
C ASP A 26 3.87 -14.87 1.42
N ASP A 27 2.64 -15.00 0.89
CA ASP A 27 2.13 -14.10 -0.16
C ASP A 27 2.04 -12.64 0.32
N ILE A 28 1.58 -12.43 1.56
CA ILE A 28 1.50 -11.10 2.16
C ILE A 28 2.91 -10.57 2.48
N GLY A 29 3.82 -11.43 2.95
CA GLY A 29 5.22 -11.06 3.16
C GLY A 29 5.92 -10.62 1.87
N SER A 30 5.68 -11.33 0.77
CA SER A 30 6.20 -10.97 -0.57
C SER A 30 5.64 -9.63 -1.04
N LEU A 31 4.33 -9.41 -0.90
CA LEU A 31 3.69 -8.14 -1.21
C LEU A 31 4.29 -6.99 -0.40
N LEU A 32 4.37 -7.13 0.93
CA LEU A 32 4.93 -6.13 1.83
C LEU A 32 6.38 -5.75 1.47
N SER A 33 7.19 -6.72 1.05
CA SER A 33 8.57 -6.46 0.60
C SER A 33 8.64 -5.52 -0.61
N ASN A 34 7.66 -5.56 -1.52
CA ASN A 34 7.60 -4.67 -2.69
C ASN A 34 7.05 -3.28 -2.33
N MET A 35 6.32 -3.18 -1.23
CA MET A 35 5.63 -1.97 -0.76
C MET A 35 6.49 -1.06 0.13
N ILE A 36 7.70 -1.49 0.51
CA ILE A 36 8.59 -0.70 1.38
C ILE A 36 8.87 0.67 0.74
N LEU A 37 8.57 1.75 1.46
CA LEU A 37 8.90 3.11 1.03
C LEU A 37 10.42 3.33 1.16
N ILE A 38 11.13 3.47 0.03
CA ILE A 38 12.58 3.68 0.03
C ILE A 38 12.92 5.16 0.30
N LYS A 39 12.04 6.10 -0.06
CA LYS A 39 12.15 7.53 0.23
C LYS A 39 10.80 8.21 0.10
N LYS A 40 10.70 9.43 0.65
CA LYS A 40 9.51 10.29 0.78
C LYS A 40 8.60 10.47 -0.45
N GLU A 41 8.95 9.93 -1.62
CA GLU A 41 8.21 10.11 -2.87
C GLU A 41 8.17 8.83 -3.74
N THR A 42 8.77 7.71 -3.32
CA THR A 42 8.80 6.46 -4.12
C THR A 42 8.87 5.18 -3.25
N THR A 43 8.10 4.17 -3.61
CA THR A 43 8.21 2.78 -3.12
C THR A 43 9.46 2.09 -3.67
N ALA A 44 9.80 0.92 -3.11
CA ALA A 44 10.91 0.08 -3.59
C ALA A 44 10.73 -0.36 -5.04
N ASP A 45 9.48 -0.54 -5.44
CA ASP A 45 9.06 -0.74 -6.80
C ASP A 45 8.11 0.40 -7.23
N PRO A 46 8.51 1.28 -8.17
CA PRO A 46 7.66 2.34 -8.69
C PRO A 46 6.31 1.86 -9.24
N ALA A 47 6.22 0.63 -9.75
CA ALA A 47 4.97 0.08 -10.27
C ALA A 47 3.92 -0.11 -9.15
N THR A 48 4.36 -0.49 -7.96
CA THR A 48 3.50 -0.63 -6.78
C THR A 48 2.84 0.70 -6.38
N TRP A 49 3.53 1.83 -6.59
CA TRP A 49 2.96 3.15 -6.34
C TRP A 49 1.94 3.55 -7.41
N GLU A 50 2.20 3.24 -8.69
CA GLU A 50 1.24 3.46 -9.77
C GLU A 50 -0.05 2.64 -9.58
N ASP A 51 0.08 1.37 -9.19
CA ASP A 51 -1.06 0.50 -8.86
C ASP A 51 -1.89 1.08 -7.70
N TRP A 52 -1.23 1.65 -6.69
CA TRP A 52 -1.91 2.35 -5.59
C TRP A 52 -2.69 3.58 -6.07
N LEU A 53 -2.05 4.43 -6.89
CA LEU A 53 -2.72 5.61 -7.46
C LEU A 53 -3.93 5.21 -8.31
N GLN A 54 -3.81 4.13 -9.09
CA GLN A 54 -4.93 3.60 -9.88
C GLN A 54 -6.05 3.05 -8.99
N ALA A 55 -5.73 2.37 -7.89
CA ALA A 55 -6.72 1.92 -6.92
C ALA A 55 -7.50 3.10 -6.31
N ILE A 56 -6.81 4.18 -5.94
CA ILE A 56 -7.45 5.40 -5.44
C ILE A 56 -8.33 6.06 -6.50
N ASP A 57 -7.84 6.18 -7.74
CA ASP A 57 -8.60 6.76 -8.85
C ASP A 57 -9.87 5.96 -9.14
N ASN A 58 -9.78 4.63 -9.17
CA ASN A 58 -10.91 3.72 -9.33
C ASN A 58 -11.98 3.94 -8.25
N ILE A 59 -11.60 4.16 -7.00
CA ILE A 59 -12.56 4.40 -5.91
C ILE A 59 -13.17 5.80 -6.01
N ARG A 60 -12.39 6.81 -6.39
CA ARG A 60 -12.88 8.19 -6.53
C ARG A 60 -13.78 8.37 -7.75
N ASN A 61 -13.55 7.62 -8.82
CA ASN A 61 -14.28 7.71 -10.07
C ASN A 61 -15.41 6.68 -10.22
N LYS A 62 -15.50 5.68 -9.32
CA LYS A 62 -16.69 4.84 -9.18
C LYS A 62 -17.83 5.70 -8.62
N LYS A 63 -18.69 6.19 -9.52
CA LYS A 63 -19.98 6.81 -9.20
C LYS A 63 -20.93 5.82 -8.54
#